data_AF-A0A259SB95-F1
#
_entry.id   AF-A0A259SB95-F1
#
_cell.length_a   1.000
_cell.length_b   1.000
_cell.length_c   1.000
_cell.angle_alpha   90.00
_cell.angle_beta   90.00
_cell.angle_gamma   90.00
#
_symmetry.space_group_name_H-M   'P 1'
#
loop_
_entity.id
_entity.type
_entity.pdbx_description
1 polymer ?
#
loop_
_entity_poly.entity_id
_entity_poly.type
_entity_poly.pdbx_seq_one_letter_code
_entity_poly.pdbx_strand_id
1 'polypeptide(L)' 'CQDRRFMVRLMPQLEQFFHYRNLDVSTVKELARRWNPEMMQGFRKNASHQALDDIRGSIAELVYYRSHFFRI' A
#
# COMPACT_ATOMS: atom_id res chain seq x y z
N CYS A 1 -7.76 7.70 -2.03
CA CYS A 1 -6.32 7.87 -2.34
C CYS A 1 -5.99 9.36 -2.31
N GLN A 2 -5.16 9.77 -1.35
CA GLN A 2 -4.79 11.18 -1.13
C GLN A 2 -3.82 11.67 -2.22
N ASP A 3 -2.82 10.85 -2.58
CA ASP A 3 -1.79 11.22 -3.57
C ASP A 3 -2.37 11.44 -4.96
N ARG A 4 -3.30 10.58 -5.40
CA ARG A 4 -3.90 10.70 -6.72
C ARG A 4 -4.68 12.00 -6.91
N ARG A 5 -5.27 12.57 -5.85
CA ARG A 5 -5.93 13.90 -5.94
C ARG A 5 -4.94 15.00 -6.30
N PHE A 6 -3.71 14.93 -5.77
CA PHE A 6 -2.65 15.87 -6.13
C PHE A 6 -2.19 15.64 -7.57
N MET A 7 -2.04 14.39 -8.02
CA MET A 7 -1.66 14.10 -9.40
C MET A 7 -2.70 14.61 -10.41
N VAL A 8 -4.00 14.38 -10.17
CA VAL A 8 -5.08 14.89 -11.05
C VAL A 8 -5.00 16.41 -11.20
N ARG A 9 -4.71 17.14 -10.11
CA ARG A 9 -4.69 18.61 -10.12
C ARG A 9 -3.39 19.19 -10.66
N LEU A 10 -2.25 18.60 -10.31
CA LEU A 10 -0.92 19.20 -10.51
C LEU A 10 -0.11 18.50 -11.62
N MET A 11 -0.44 17.25 -11.96
CA MET A 11 0.30 16.40 -12.89
C MET A 11 -0.65 15.56 -13.77
N PRO A 12 -1.57 16.18 -14.54
CA PRO A 12 -2.61 15.46 -15.27
C PRO A 12 -2.08 14.52 -16.36
N GLN A 13 -0.98 14.87 -17.04
CA GLN A 13 -0.35 14.00 -18.04
C GLN A 13 0.17 12.70 -17.43
N LEU A 14 0.74 12.79 -16.22
CA LEU A 14 1.23 11.62 -15.48
C LEU A 14 0.05 10.76 -14.99
N GLU A 15 -1.02 11.39 -14.50
CA GLU A 15 -2.20 10.67 -14.03
C GLU A 15 -2.88 9.86 -15.15
N GLN A 16 -2.96 10.41 -16.35
CA GLN A 16 -3.53 9.74 -17.53
C GLN A 16 -2.74 8.50 -17.97
N PHE A 17 -1.46 8.40 -17.61
CA PHE A 17 -0.65 7.21 -17.90
C PHE A 17 -1.05 6.02 -17.01
N PHE A 18 -1.57 6.29 -15.81
CA PHE A 18 -2.00 5.23 -14.88
C PHE A 18 -3.44 4.79 -15.16
N HIS A 19 -3.72 3.51 -14.89
CA HIS A 19 -5.09 3.00 -14.94
C HIS A 19 -5.95 3.65 -13.84
N TYR A 20 -7.27 3.74 -14.06
CA TYR A 20 -8.18 4.38 -13.12
C TYR A 20 -8.32 3.68 -11.75
N ARG A 21 -7.77 2.47 -11.59
CA ARG A 21 -7.86 1.69 -10.35
C ARG A 21 -6.66 1.99 -9.47
N ASN A 22 -6.90 2.10 -8.17
CA ASN A 22 -5.85 2.20 -7.17
C ASN A 22 -5.74 0.87 -6.44
N LEU A 23 -4.52 0.44 -6.13
CA LEU A 23 -4.27 -0.68 -5.22
C LEU A 23 -3.70 -0.09 -3.93
N ASP A 24 -4.55 -0.05 -2.90
CA ASP A 24 -4.22 0.57 -1.62
C ASP A 24 -3.84 -0.50 -0.58
N VAL A 25 -2.57 -0.53 -0.20
CA VAL A 25 -2.03 -1.48 0.79
C VAL A 25 -2.70 -1.29 2.16
N SER A 26 -3.12 -0.07 2.51
CA SER A 26 -3.81 0.21 3.77
C SER A 26 -5.19 -0.46 3.84
N THR A 27 -5.85 -0.67 2.69
CA THR A 27 -7.11 -1.43 2.64
C THR A 27 -6.88 -2.88 3.03
N VAL A 28 -5.81 -3.50 2.50
CA VAL A 28 -5.45 -4.90 2.85
C VAL A 28 -5.05 -4.99 4.31
N LYS A 29 -4.31 -4.01 4.82
CA LYS A 29 -3.95 -3.94 6.24
C LYS A 29 -5.17 -3.90 7.16
N GLU A 30 -6.15 -3.05 6.86
CA GLU A 30 -7.36 -2.94 7.67
C GLU A 30 -8.23 -4.21 7.61
N LEU A 31 -8.26 -4.90 6.46
CA LEU A 31 -8.91 -6.22 6.33
C LEU A 31 -8.17 -7.29 7.14
N ALA A 32 -6.84 -7.37 6.99
CA ALA A 32 -5.99 -8.30 7.71
C ALA A 32 -6.12 -8.12 9.23
N ARG A 33 -6.16 -6.87 9.71
CA ARG A 33 -6.33 -6.57 11.15
C ARG A 33 -7.66 -7.11 11.70
N ARG A 34 -8.74 -7.08 10.91
CA ARG A 34 -10.08 -7.51 11.36
C ARG A 34 -10.29 -9.01 11.20
N TRP A 35 -9.74 -9.61 10.15
CA TRP A 35 -10.00 -11.02 9.81
C TRP A 35 -8.93 -11.97 10.34
N ASN A 36 -7.69 -11.50 10.53
CA ASN A 36 -6.60 -12.30 11.06
C ASN A 36 -5.60 -11.41 11.86
N PRO A 37 -5.97 -10.98 13.07
CA PRO A 37 -5.16 -10.06 13.86
C PRO A 37 -3.79 -10.63 14.29
N GLU A 38 -3.65 -11.95 14.42
CA GLU A 38 -2.40 -12.60 14.82
C GLU A 38 -1.28 -12.39 13.80
N MET A 39 -1.62 -12.34 12.51
CA MET A 39 -0.68 -12.11 11.41
C MET A 39 -0.03 -10.72 11.46
N MET A 40 -0.64 -9.73 12.14
CA MET A 40 -0.05 -8.39 12.27
C MET A 40 1.20 -8.33 13.14
N GLN A 41 1.49 -9.36 13.93
CA GLN A 41 2.66 -9.38 14.81
C GLN A 41 3.98 -9.59 14.05
N GLY A 42 3.91 -10.20 12.85
CA GLY A 42 5.09 -10.58 12.06
C GLY A 42 5.68 -9.47 11.19
N PHE A 43 4.97 -8.34 11.00
CA PHE A 43 5.41 -7.27 10.11
C PHE A 43 5.62 -5.95 10.85
N ARG A 44 6.86 -5.47 10.89
CA ARG A 44 7.21 -4.13 11.36
C ARG A 44 7.66 -3.28 10.18
N LYS A 45 6.95 -2.18 9.93
CA LYS A 45 7.37 -1.18 8.95
C LYS A 45 8.45 -0.31 9.59
N ASN A 46 9.64 -0.29 8.99
CA ASN A 46 10.65 0.70 9.35
C ASN A 46 10.19 2.06 8.81
N ALA A 47 9.94 3.00 9.71
CA ALA A 47 9.59 4.37 9.34
C ALA A 47 10.88 5.13 9.00
N SER A 48 10.98 5.59 7.76
CA SER A 48 12.04 6.45 7.24
C SER A 48 11.39 7.75 6.75
N HIS A 49 12.13 8.86 6.74
CA HIS A 49 11.64 10.14 6.21
C HIS A 49 11.87 10.29 4.69
N GLN A 50 12.29 9.22 4.00
CA GLN A 50 12.50 9.23 2.56
C GLN A 50 11.30 8.62 1.83
N ALA A 51 10.79 9.32 0.80
CA ALA A 51 9.69 8.84 -0.03
C ALA A 51 9.98 7.46 -0.68
N LEU A 52 11.24 7.21 -1.06
CA LEU A 52 11.66 5.94 -1.64
C LEU A 52 11.55 4.77 -0.66
N ASP A 53 11.86 5.02 0.61
CA ASP A 53 11.76 4.00 1.66
C ASP A 53 10.30 3.74 2.03
N ASP A 54 9.44 4.76 2.01
CA ASP A 54 8.00 4.58 2.19
C ASP A 54 7.37 3.71 1.10
N ILE A 55 7.80 3.90 -0.16
CA ILE A 55 7.38 3.05 -1.29
C ILE A 55 7.87 1.61 -1.07
N ARG A 56 9.15 1.42 -0.77
CA ARG A 56 9.74 0.09 -0.52
C ARG A 56 9.07 -0.62 0.65
N GLY A 57 8.78 0.11 1.73
CA GLY A 57 8.08 -0.43 2.89
C GLY A 57 6.65 -0.86 2.57
N SER A 58 5.95 -0.11 1.71
CA SER A 58 4.59 -0.46 1.27
C SER A 58 4.57 -1.67 0.33
N ILE A 59 5.60 -1.83 -0.53
CA ILE A 59 5.79 -3.02 -1.36
C ILE A 59 6.05 -4.26 -0.48
N ALA A 60 6.95 -4.14 0.50
CA ALA A 60 7.25 -5.24 1.43
C ALA A 60 6.03 -5.67 2.24
N GLU A 61 5.20 -4.71 2.69
CA GLU A 61 3.94 -4.96 3.39
C GLU A 61 2.97 -5.76 2.50
N LEU A 62 2.83 -5.39 1.23
CA LEU A 62 1.98 -6.11 0.29
C LEU A 62 2.50 -7.51 -0.04
N VAL A 63 3.82 -7.69 -0.17
CA VAL A 63 4.44 -9.02 -0.34
C VAL A 63 4.15 -9.91 0.86
N TYR A 64 4.22 -9.37 2.08
CA TYR A 64 3.90 -10.11 3.30
C TYR A 64 2.44 -10.58 3.30
N TYR A 65 1.49 -9.69 2.98
CA TYR A 65 0.08 -10.05 2.88
C TYR A 65 -0.20 -11.05 1.76
N ARG A 66 0.49 -10.96 0.62
CA ARG A 66 0.39 -11.95 -0.45
C ARG A 66 0.74 -13.36 0.03
N SER A 67 1.77 -13.51 0.85
CA SER A 67 2.21 -14.84 1.32
C SER A 67 1.41 -15.39 2.51
N HIS A 68 0.83 -14.52 3.36
CA HIS A 68 0.23 -14.94 4.64
C HIS A 68 -1.28 -14.69 4.74
N PHE A 69 -1.84 -13.78 3.95
CA PHE A 69 -3.26 -13.40 4.01
C PHE A 69 -4.06 -13.95 2.84
N PHE A 70 -3.57 -13.72 1.62
CA PHE A 70 -4.26 -14.17 0.42
C PHE A 70 -3.99 -15.67 0.22
N ARG A 71 -5.06 -16.46 0.10
CA ARG A 71 -4.97 -17.85 -0.39
C ARG A 71 -5.09 -17.80 -1.90
N ILE A 72 -3.94 -17.79 -2.57
CA ILE A 72 -3.82 -17.84 -4.03
C ILE A 72 -3.13 -19.14 -4.40
#